data_AF-S7VU81-F1
#
_entry.id   AF-S7VU81-F1
#
_cell.length_a   1.000
_cell.length_b   1.000
_cell.length_c   1.000
_cell.angle_alpha   90.00
_cell.angle_beta   90.00
_cell.angle_gamma   90.00
#
_symmetry.space_group_name_H-M   'P 1'
#
loop_
_entity.id
_entity.type
_entity.pdbx_description
1 polymer ?
#
loop_
_entity_poly.entity_id
_entity_poly.type
_entity_poly.pdbx_seq_one_letter_code
_entity_poly.pdbx_strand_id
1 'polypeptide(L)'
;MGIQKFIIDQFGFEVPVLVRTKDELTTIFNNCPFTDAKKSESYFVLLSAVPGENLVREASQKTYPDDAYVILNDCIYLFCSKGYGRAKFNLSYFEKKLNSNATARNYKTMVKLLALSEE
;
A
#
# COMPACT_ATOMS: atom_id res chain seq x y z
N MET A 1 -18.54 16.29 -5.07
CA MET A 1 -18.75 15.00 -5.78
C MET A 1 -17.39 14.32 -5.91
N GLY A 2 -17.20 13.10 -5.42
CA GLY A 2 -15.88 12.44 -5.43
C GLY A 2 -15.52 11.82 -6.78
N ILE A 3 -14.23 11.59 -7.04
CA ILE A 3 -13.71 11.00 -8.29
C ILE A 3 -14.43 9.68 -8.64
N GLN A 4 -14.67 8.82 -7.66
CA GLN A 4 -15.38 7.55 -7.85
C GLN A 4 -16.77 7.76 -8.47
N LYS A 5 -17.54 8.75 -7.99
CA LYS A 5 -18.88 9.04 -8.53
C LYS A 5 -18.81 9.53 -9.97
N PHE A 6 -17.82 10.36 -10.29
CA PHE A 6 -17.61 10.82 -11.66
C PHE A 6 -17.29 9.66 -12.62
N ILE A 7 -16.46 8.70 -12.19
CA ILE A 7 -16.14 7.52 -12.99
C ILE A 7 -17.41 6.69 -13.27
N ILE A 8 -18.27 6.49 -12.27
CA ILE A 8 -19.54 5.76 -12.44
C ILE A 8 -20.46 6.51 -13.39
N ASP A 9 -20.65 7.81 -13.17
CA ASP A 9 -21.59 8.62 -13.96
C ASP A 9 -21.14 8.74 -15.43
N GLN A 10 -19.83 8.71 -15.72
CA GLN A 10 -19.28 8.82 -17.07
C GLN A 10 -19.10 7.47 -17.78
N PHE A 11 -18.65 6.44 -17.07
CA PHE A 11 -18.22 5.17 -17.67
C PHE A 11 -19.06 3.96 -17.25
N GLY A 12 -19.97 4.11 -16.28
CA GLY A 12 -20.94 3.08 -15.90
C GLY A 12 -20.40 1.94 -15.03
N PHE A 13 -19.20 2.06 -14.47
CA PHE A 13 -18.63 1.04 -13.57
C PHE A 13 -18.01 1.65 -12.31
N GLU A 14 -18.13 0.93 -11.19
CA GLU A 14 -17.52 1.33 -9.92
C GLU A 14 -16.04 0.94 -9.89
N VAL A 15 -15.19 1.92 -9.56
CA VAL A 15 -13.75 1.71 -9.37
C VAL A 15 -13.37 2.16 -7.95
N PRO A 16 -12.71 1.32 -7.15
CA PRO A 16 -12.09 1.77 -5.90
C PRO A 16 -11.04 2.85 -6.18
N VAL A 17 -11.22 4.04 -5.60
CA VAL A 17 -10.28 5.16 -5.74
C VAL A 17 -9.63 5.46 -4.40
N LEU A 18 -8.31 5.61 -4.40
CA LEU A 18 -7.54 6.09 -3.26
C LEU A 18 -6.92 7.44 -3.64
N VAL A 19 -7.25 8.48 -2.88
CA VAL A 19 -6.72 9.85 -3.07
C VAL A 19 -5.70 10.12 -1.98
N ARG A 20 -4.52 10.62 -2.36
CA ARG A 20 -3.44 10.99 -1.45
C ARG A 20 -2.86 12.33 -1.84
N THR A 21 -2.56 13.15 -0.86
CA THR A 21 -1.80 14.39 -1.01
C THR A 21 -0.31 14.10 -1.20
N LYS A 22 0.43 15.08 -1.71
CA LYS A 22 1.89 15.03 -1.82
C LYS A 22 2.54 14.72 -0.46
N ASP A 23 2.09 15.39 0.59
CA ASP A 23 2.69 15.26 1.93
C ASP A 23 2.46 13.86 2.51
N GLU A 24 1.28 13.28 2.29
CA GLU A 24 1.01 11.88 2.65
C GLU A 24 1.90 10.91 1.87
N LEU A 25 2.00 11.06 0.55
CA LEU A 25 2.87 10.21 -0.27
C LEU A 25 4.33 10.32 0.16
N THR A 26 4.80 11.53 0.45
CA THR A 26 6.17 11.80 0.91
C THR A 26 6.42 11.15 2.26
N THR A 27 5.47 11.28 3.20
CA THR A 27 5.51 10.66 4.52
C THR A 27 5.56 9.15 4.42
N ILE A 28 4.67 8.54 3.63
CA ILE A 28 4.64 7.09 3.39
C ILE A 28 5.97 6.62 2.78
N PHE A 29 6.49 7.33 1.79
CA PHE A 29 7.75 6.95 1.16
C PHE A 29 8.93 7.02 2.14
N ASN A 30 9.00 8.05 2.98
CA ASN A 30 10.10 8.27 3.91
C ASN A 30 10.03 7.37 5.15
N ASN A 31 8.84 6.95 5.58
CA ASN A 31 8.63 6.07 6.72
C ASN A 31 8.93 4.59 6.45
N CYS A 32 9.38 4.24 5.23
CA CYS A 32 9.75 2.85 4.93
C CYS A 32 10.88 2.38 5.87
N PRO A 33 10.66 1.32 6.68
CA PRO A 33 11.62 0.89 7.69
C PRO A 33 12.78 0.07 7.11
N PHE A 34 12.76 -0.22 5.81
CA PHE A 34 13.80 -0.99 5.15
C PHE A 34 14.95 -0.10 4.71
N THR A 35 16.17 -0.64 4.72
CA THR A 35 17.35 -0.01 4.12
C THR A 35 17.09 0.40 2.67
N ASP A 36 17.71 1.47 2.17
CA ASP A 36 17.49 1.97 0.80
C ASP A 36 17.59 0.89 -0.29
N ALA A 37 18.56 -0.01 -0.18
CA ALA A 37 18.70 -1.15 -1.08
C ALA A 37 17.41 -2.01 -1.14
N LYS A 38 16.91 -2.44 0.02
CA LYS A 38 15.64 -3.18 0.13
C LYS A 38 14.42 -2.35 -0.26
N LYS A 39 14.38 -1.07 0.14
CA LYS A 39 13.29 -0.14 -0.19
C LYS A 39 13.10 -0.02 -1.71
N SER A 40 14.19 0.02 -2.48
CA SER A 40 14.16 0.08 -3.94
C SER A 40 13.51 -1.14 -4.62
N GLU A 41 13.49 -2.28 -3.91
CA GLU A 41 12.86 -3.53 -4.33
C GLU A 41 11.53 -3.80 -3.61
N SER A 42 11.08 -2.86 -2.78
CA SER A 42 9.88 -3.01 -1.97
C SER A 42 8.61 -2.51 -2.66
N TYR A 43 7.49 -2.98 -2.12
CA TYR A 43 6.14 -2.59 -2.46
C TYR A 43 5.53 -1.83 -1.29
N PHE A 44 4.72 -0.83 -1.63
CA PHE A 44 3.96 0.01 -0.73
C PHE A 44 2.50 -0.35 -0.94
N VAL A 45 1.93 -1.03 0.04
CA VAL A 45 0.52 -1.39 0.04
C VAL A 45 -0.22 -0.29 0.78
N LEU A 46 -0.82 0.62 0.02
CA LEU A 46 -1.52 1.78 0.55
C LEU A 46 -2.91 1.35 1.03
N LEU A 47 -3.23 1.58 2.29
CA LEU A 47 -4.53 1.30 2.89
C LEU A 47 -5.45 2.51 2.72
N SER A 48 -6.76 2.27 2.58
CA SER A 48 -7.76 3.34 2.52
C SER A 48 -7.97 4.07 3.85
N ALA A 49 -7.60 3.47 4.97
CA ALA A 49 -7.67 4.07 6.30
C ALA A 49 -6.58 3.48 7.21
N VAL A 50 -6.25 4.18 8.29
CA VAL A 50 -5.39 3.63 9.36
C VAL A 50 -6.20 2.54 10.08
N PRO A 51 -5.75 1.28 10.07
CA PRO A 51 -6.45 0.19 10.76
C PRO A 51 -6.29 0.31 12.28
N GLY A 52 -7.27 -0.22 13.02
CA GLY A 52 -7.22 -0.26 14.49
C GLY A 52 -6.07 -1.14 15.00
N GLU A 53 -5.45 -0.75 16.11
CA GLU A 53 -4.26 -1.41 16.66
C GLU A 53 -4.45 -2.92 16.92
N ASN A 54 -5.62 -3.33 17.40
CA ASN A 54 -5.93 -4.75 17.61
C ASN A 54 -5.90 -5.55 16.30
N LEU A 55 -6.44 -4.97 15.21
CA LEU A 55 -6.42 -5.60 13.89
C LEU A 55 -4.98 -5.71 13.35
N VAL A 56 -4.16 -4.68 13.57
CA VAL A 56 -2.74 -4.68 13.19
C VAL A 56 -1.98 -5.76 13.96
N ARG A 57 -2.21 -5.89 15.27
CA ARG A 57 -1.59 -6.91 16.12
C ARG A 57 -1.92 -8.32 15.64
N GLU A 58 -3.17 -8.57 15.28
CA GLU A 58 -3.58 -9.87 14.75
C GLU A 58 -3.05 -10.13 13.34
N ALA A 59 -3.09 -9.14 12.45
CA ALA A 59 -2.56 -9.28 11.08
C ALA A 59 -1.05 -9.56 11.08
N SER A 60 -0.32 -8.91 11.99
CA SER A 60 1.14 -9.06 12.18
C SER A 60 1.57 -10.47 12.63
N GLN A 61 0.64 -11.31 13.09
CA GLN A 61 0.94 -12.72 13.43
C GLN A 61 1.19 -13.57 12.19
N LYS A 62 0.75 -13.12 11.00
CA LYS A 62 0.99 -13.84 9.76
C LYS A 62 2.45 -13.70 9.37
N THR A 63 3.18 -14.81 9.22
CA THR A 63 4.57 -14.78 8.75
C THR A 63 4.72 -15.42 7.38
N TYR A 64 5.73 -14.98 6.65
CA TYR A 64 6.10 -15.50 5.34
C TYR A 64 7.58 -15.91 5.39
N PRO A 65 7.97 -17.12 4.92
CA PRO A 65 9.36 -17.58 5.02
C PRO A 65 10.38 -16.74 4.24
N ASP A 66 9.99 -16.22 3.08
CA ASP A 66 10.87 -15.54 2.12
C ASP A 66 10.60 -14.03 2.00
N ASP A 67 9.49 -13.56 2.57
CA ASP A 67 8.99 -12.19 2.42
C ASP A 67 8.95 -11.51 3.79
N ALA A 68 9.31 -10.23 3.84
CA ALA A 68 9.23 -9.41 5.04
C ALA A 68 8.19 -8.31 4.83
N TYR A 69 7.38 -8.03 5.85
CA TYR A 69 6.49 -6.88 5.81
C TYR A 69 6.42 -6.17 7.15
N VAL A 70 6.10 -4.89 7.10
CA VAL A 70 5.85 -4.05 8.28
C VAL A 70 4.58 -3.24 8.02
N ILE A 71 3.62 -3.32 8.93
CA ILE A 71 2.42 -2.47 8.92
C ILE A 71 2.74 -1.24 9.78
N LEU A 72 2.65 -0.05 9.18
CA LEU A 72 2.86 1.20 9.88
C LEU A 72 1.87 2.24 9.35
N ASN A 73 1.09 2.81 10.27
CA ASN A 73 -0.04 3.69 9.94
C ASN A 73 -0.95 3.04 8.89
N ASP A 74 -1.13 3.70 7.75
CA ASP A 74 -1.96 3.28 6.63
C ASP A 74 -1.15 2.72 5.46
N CYS A 75 0.04 2.18 5.71
CA CYS A 75 0.84 1.50 4.70
C CYS A 75 1.40 0.17 5.22
N ILE A 76 1.36 -0.86 4.37
CA ILE A 76 2.15 -2.08 4.55
C ILE A 76 3.36 -1.99 3.63
N TYR A 77 4.54 -1.91 4.22
CA TYR A 77 5.81 -2.00 3.51
C TYR A 77 6.14 -3.48 3.32
N LEU A 78 6.29 -3.91 2.07
CA LEU A 78 6.50 -5.31 1.73
C LEU A 78 7.78 -5.46 0.91
N PHE A 79 8.72 -6.25 1.42
CA PHE A 79 9.90 -6.68 0.69
C PHE A 79 9.73 -8.15 0.29
N CYS A 80 9.76 -8.42 -1.01
CA CYS A 80 9.66 -9.76 -1.58
C CYS A 80 11.01 -10.16 -2.18
N SER A 81 11.75 -11.06 -1.53
CA SER A 81 13.09 -11.47 -1.97
C SER A 81 13.09 -12.08 -3.39
N LYS A 82 11.97 -12.66 -3.82
CA LYS A 82 11.78 -13.28 -5.14
C LYS A 82 10.90 -12.44 -6.08
N GLY A 83 10.57 -11.21 -5.70
CA GLY A 83 9.64 -10.32 -6.43
C GLY A 83 8.16 -10.66 -6.20
N TYR A 84 7.27 -9.67 -6.40
CA TYR A 84 5.87 -9.74 -5.98
C TYR A 84 5.04 -10.82 -6.69
N GLY A 85 5.29 -11.08 -7.98
CA GLY A 85 4.56 -12.12 -8.72
C GLY A 85 4.78 -13.55 -8.20
N ARG A 86 5.83 -13.77 -7.39
CA ARG A 86 6.15 -15.05 -6.73
C ARG A 86 5.98 -14.99 -5.21
N ALA A 87 5.60 -13.82 -4.68
CA ALA A 87 5.41 -13.63 -3.26
C ALA A 87 4.23 -14.46 -2.77
N LYS A 88 4.35 -15.03 -1.57
CA LYS A 88 3.21 -15.68 -0.92
C LYS A 88 2.35 -14.68 -0.15
N PHE A 89 2.76 -13.42 -0.13
CA PHE A 89 2.00 -12.31 0.41
C PHE A 89 0.59 -12.28 -0.16
N ASN A 90 -0.42 -12.26 0.72
CA ASN A 90 -1.82 -12.33 0.33
C ASN A 90 -2.51 -11.00 0.64
N LEU A 91 -2.64 -10.14 -0.38
CA LEU A 91 -3.27 -8.83 -0.24
C LEU A 91 -4.70 -8.93 0.33
N SER A 92 -5.50 -9.87 -0.19
CA SER A 92 -6.89 -10.07 0.25
C SER A 92 -7.02 -10.53 1.70
N TYR A 93 -6.00 -11.21 2.26
CA TYR A 93 -5.95 -11.50 3.70
C TYR A 93 -5.85 -10.21 4.50
N PHE A 94 -4.94 -9.31 4.12
CA PHE A 94 -4.77 -8.04 4.82
C PHE A 94 -5.96 -7.11 4.65
N GLU A 95 -6.57 -7.06 3.46
CA GLU A 95 -7.79 -6.26 3.25
C GLU A 95 -8.92 -6.66 4.20
N LYS A 96 -9.17 -7.97 4.31
CA LYS A 96 -10.17 -8.53 5.22
C LYS A 96 -9.79 -8.34 6.68
N LYS A 97 -8.52 -8.59 7.03
CA LYS A 97 -8.07 -8.57 8.43
C LYS A 97 -7.99 -7.15 9.00
N LEU A 98 -7.59 -6.20 8.18
CA LEU A 98 -7.45 -4.78 8.55
C LEU A 98 -8.74 -3.98 8.31
N ASN A 99 -9.77 -4.60 7.71
CA ASN A 99 -11.01 -3.95 7.33
C ASN A 99 -10.79 -2.67 6.49
N SER A 100 -9.86 -2.75 5.53
CA SER A 100 -9.46 -1.63 4.68
C SER A 100 -9.15 -2.12 3.28
N ASN A 101 -9.57 -1.38 2.26
CA ASN A 101 -9.11 -1.62 0.89
C ASN A 101 -7.62 -1.33 0.79
N ALA A 102 -6.92 -2.05 -0.09
CA ALA A 102 -5.49 -1.95 -0.21
C ALA A 102 -5.03 -1.87 -1.67
N THR A 103 -4.09 -0.97 -1.96
CA THR A 103 -3.53 -0.79 -3.31
C THR A 103 -2.02 -0.94 -3.26
N ALA A 104 -1.50 -1.99 -3.89
CA ALA A 104 -0.06 -2.21 -4.00
C ALA A 104 0.57 -1.35 -5.11
N ARG A 105 1.69 -0.70 -4.79
CA ARG A 105 2.55 0.04 -5.73
C ARG A 105 3.99 -0.36 -5.50
N ASN A 106 4.77 -0.51 -6.57
CA ASN A 106 6.20 -0.74 -6.44
C ASN A 106 6.94 0.59 -6.17
N TYR A 107 8.20 0.50 -5.75
CA TYR A 107 9.07 1.66 -5.54
C TYR A 107 9.09 2.65 -6.71
N LYS A 108 9.27 2.17 -7.95
CA LYS A 108 9.35 3.03 -9.15
C LYS A 108 8.07 3.84 -9.34
N THR A 109 6.90 3.25 -9.09
CA THR A 109 5.63 3.96 -9.15
C THR A 109 5.53 5.01 -8.04
N MET A 110 5.96 4.71 -6.81
CA MET A 110 5.96 5.69 -5.73
C MET A 110 6.84 6.91 -6.05
N VAL A 111 8.05 6.68 -6.56
CA VAL A 111 8.94 7.75 -7.01
C VAL A 111 8.29 8.59 -8.11
N LYS A 112 7.63 7.95 -9.10
CA LYS A 112 6.97 8.69 -10.17
C LYS A 112 5.75 9.48 -9.68
N LEU A 113 4.97 8.94 -8.75
CA LEU A 113 3.85 9.66 -8.13
C LEU A 113 4.33 10.90 -7.37
N LEU A 114 5.43 10.78 -6.62
CA LEU A 114 6.05 11.92 -5.95
C LEU A 114 6.47 12.99 -6.96
N ALA A 115 7.22 12.62 -8.00
CA ALA A 115 7.65 13.56 -9.04
C ALA A 115 6.47 14.27 -9.73
N LEU A 116 5.40 13.53 -10.07
CA LEU A 116 4.19 14.11 -10.68
C LEU A 116 3.40 15.01 -9.72
N SER A 117 3.57 14.85 -8.40
CA SER A 117 2.92 15.70 -7.40
C SER A 117 3.66 16.99 -7.09
N GLU A 118 4.86 17.17 -7.68
CA GLU A 118 5.66 18.40 -7.58
C GLU A 118 5.41 19.38 -8.73
N GLU A 119 4.76 18.90 -9.80
CA GLU A 119 4.35 19.67 -10.98
C GLU A 119 3.06 20.46 -10.71
#